data_AF-A0A7R9ZFS3-F1
#
_entry.id   AF-A0A7R9ZFS3-F1
#
_cell.length_a   1.000
_cell.length_b   1.000
_cell.length_c   1.000
_cell.angle_alpha   90.00
_cell.angle_beta   90.00
_cell.angle_gamma   90.00
#
_symmetry.space_group_name_H-M   'P 1'
#
loop_
_entity.id
_entity.type
_entity.pdbx_description
1 polymer ?
#
loop_
_entity_poly.entity_id
_entity_poly.type
_entity_poly.pdbx_seq_one_letter_code
_entity_poly.pdbx_strand_id
1 'polypeptide(L)'
;HTLVLGFVWQLMRRQVLKMLREVGGASGSLTDADIVAAANKIVSDSGRSSSIASFKDPSISTGVFLLDLLASVEERALNPDLITPGATDEEKELNAKYVLSVAR
;
A
#
# COMPACT_ATOMS: atom_id res chain seq x y z
N HIS A 1 -11.98 -8.44 -26.27
CA HIS A 1 -12.58 -8.22 -24.94
C HIS A 1 -11.71 -7.35 -24.01
N THR A 2 -10.97 -6.37 -24.53
CA THR A 2 -10.01 -5.55 -23.74
C THR A 2 -10.62 -4.23 -23.22
N LEU A 3 -11.78 -3.83 -23.75
CA LEU A 3 -12.44 -2.56 -23.40
C LEU A 3 -13.13 -2.62 -22.01
N VAL A 4 -13.68 -3.77 -21.63
CA VAL A 4 -14.36 -3.95 -20.33
C VAL A 4 -13.36 -3.91 -19.19
N LEU A 5 -12.18 -4.50 -19.36
CA LEU A 5 -11.14 -4.51 -18.33
C LEU A 5 -10.54 -3.12 -18.09
N GLY A 6 -10.33 -2.34 -19.17
CA GLY A 6 -9.94 -0.94 -19.06
C GLY A 6 -10.99 -0.09 -18.35
N PHE A 7 -12.29 -0.35 -18.62
CA PHE A 7 -13.39 0.33 -17.95
C PHE A 7 -13.46 -0.01 -16.45
N VAL A 8 -13.31 -1.29 -16.09
CA VAL A 8 -13.29 -1.73 -14.68
C VAL A 8 -12.09 -1.16 -13.94
N TRP A 9 -10.90 -1.13 -14.55
CA TRP A 9 -9.71 -0.51 -13.93
C TRP A 9 -9.91 0.99 -13.70
N GLN A 10 -10.48 1.71 -14.67
CA GLN A 10 -10.82 3.12 -14.51
C GLN A 10 -11.89 3.35 -13.45
N LEU A 11 -12.84 2.42 -13.28
CA LEU A 11 -13.88 2.48 -12.26
C LEU A 11 -13.30 2.25 -10.86
N MET A 12 -12.47 1.20 -10.69
CA MET A 12 -11.71 0.92 -9.46
C MET A 12 -10.85 2.12 -9.06
N ARG A 13 -10.07 2.66 -10.01
CA ARG A 13 -9.24 3.85 -9.80
C ARG A 13 -10.08 5.05 -9.33
N ARG A 14 -11.24 5.27 -9.95
CA ARG A 14 -12.13 6.38 -9.59
C ARG A 14 -12.77 6.19 -8.21
N GLN A 15 -13.05 4.95 -7.82
CA GLN A 15 -13.65 4.62 -6.53
C GLN A 15 -12.63 4.76 -5.39
N VAL A 16 -11.39 4.31 -5.59
CA VAL A 16 -10.27 4.55 -4.66
C VAL A 16 -10.01 6.05 -4.51
N LEU A 17 -9.97 6.81 -5.61
CA LEU A 17 -9.81 8.27 -5.56
C LEU A 17 -10.98 8.98 -4.87
N LYS A 18 -12.22 8.50 -5.01
CA LYS A 18 -13.38 9.05 -4.29
C LYS A 18 -13.29 8.78 -2.79
N MET A 19 -12.97 7.55 -2.41
CA MET A 19 -12.85 7.18 -0.99
C MET A 19 -11.71 7.94 -0.31
N LEU A 20 -10.58 8.13 -1.01
CA LEU A 20 -9.47 8.97 -0.52
C LEU A 20 -9.85 10.45 -0.41
N ARG A 21 -10.72 10.98 -1.29
CA ARG A 21 -11.24 12.36 -1.19
C ARG A 21 -12.20 12.52 0.00
N GLU A 22 -13.05 11.54 0.25
CA GLU A 22 -13.99 11.55 1.37
C GLU A 22 -13.28 11.43 2.72
N VAL A 23 -12.21 10.64 2.81
CA VAL A 23 -11.38 10.52 4.01
C VAL A 23 -10.44 11.72 4.20
N GLY A 24 -9.94 12.31 3.10
CA GLY A 24 -8.92 13.37 3.13
C GLY A 24 -9.42 14.80 3.27
N GLY A 25 -10.72 15.08 3.17
CA GLY A 25 -11.30 16.41 3.35
C GLY A 25 -10.76 17.52 2.42
N ALA A 26 -9.95 17.19 1.41
CA ALA A 26 -9.24 18.16 0.60
C ALA A 26 -9.91 18.34 -0.77
N SER A 27 -10.43 19.55 -1.02
CA SER A 27 -11.03 20.03 -2.26
C SER A 27 -10.02 20.22 -3.42
N GLY A 28 -8.96 19.43 -3.46
CA GLY A 28 -7.87 19.50 -4.44
C GLY A 28 -7.64 18.17 -5.14
N SER A 29 -7.03 18.19 -6.31
CA SER A 29 -6.54 16.99 -6.98
C SER A 29 -5.52 16.29 -6.08
N LEU A 30 -5.97 15.29 -5.32
CA LEU A 30 -5.11 14.40 -4.54
C LEU A 30 -3.94 13.93 -5.41
N THR A 31 -2.74 14.38 -5.07
CA THR A 31 -1.53 14.02 -5.82
C THR A 31 -0.93 12.76 -5.26
N ASP A 32 -0.12 12.07 -6.07
CA ASP A 32 0.60 10.88 -5.63
C ASP A 32 1.46 11.15 -4.38
N ALA A 33 1.97 12.38 -4.25
CA ALA A 33 2.72 12.85 -3.09
C ALA A 33 1.87 12.92 -1.81
N ASP A 34 0.61 13.35 -1.92
CA ASP A 34 -0.31 13.39 -0.77
C ASP A 34 -0.63 11.99 -0.25
N ILE A 35 -0.76 11.01 -1.15
CA ILE A 35 -1.01 9.61 -0.79
C ILE A 35 0.21 9.02 -0.09
N VAL A 36 1.41 9.27 -0.61
CA VAL A 36 2.67 8.82 0.01
C VAL A 36 2.84 9.44 1.40
N ALA A 37 2.57 10.74 1.54
CA ALA A 37 2.63 11.43 2.84
C ALA A 37 1.63 10.84 3.85
N ALA A 38 0.39 10.56 3.41
CA ALA A 38 -0.61 9.91 4.26
C ALA A 38 -0.20 8.50 4.69
N ALA A 39 0.32 7.69 3.76
CA ALA A 39 0.79 6.33 4.06
C ALA A 39 1.96 6.34 5.04
N ASN A 40 2.97 7.19 4.80
CA ASN A 40 4.10 7.34 5.72
C ASN A 40 3.65 7.80 7.11
N LYS A 41 2.64 8.69 7.19
CA LYS A 41 2.07 9.13 8.46
C LYS A 41 1.42 7.98 9.23
N ILE A 42 0.63 7.13 8.55
CA ILE A 42 -0.02 5.96 9.17
C ILE A 42 1.04 4.99 9.74
N VAL A 43 2.13 4.76 9.00
CA VAL A 43 3.23 3.90 9.45
C VAL A 43 4.01 4.52 10.61
N SER A 44 4.28 5.83 10.57
CA SER A 44 4.95 6.51 11.68
C SER A 44 4.09 6.55 12.95
N ASP A 45 2.78 6.74 12.80
CA ASP A 45 1.83 6.77 13.92
C ASP A 45 1.71 5.39 14.60
N SER A 46 1.97 4.30 13.87
CA SER A 46 2.03 2.94 14.43
C SER A 46 3.38 2.58 15.08
N GLY A 47 4.32 3.52 15.12
CA GLY A 47 5.64 3.34 15.73
C GLY A 47 6.65 2.58 14.84
N ARG A 48 6.34 2.39 13.56
CA ARG A 48 7.22 1.73 12.59
C ARG A 48 8.07 2.76 11.84
N SER A 49 9.29 2.36 11.48
CA SER A 49 10.29 3.26 10.88
C SER A 49 10.39 3.16 9.36
N SER A 50 9.56 2.35 8.72
CA SER A 50 9.55 2.22 7.26
C SER A 50 8.83 3.41 6.62
N SER A 51 9.42 3.96 5.58
CA SER A 51 8.86 5.08 4.82
C SER A 51 9.32 5.01 3.38
N ILE A 52 8.48 5.49 2.46
CA ILE A 52 8.81 5.55 1.04
C ILE A 52 8.87 7.00 0.57
N ALA A 53 9.80 7.31 -0.34
CA ALA A 53 9.87 8.64 -0.94
C ALA A 53 8.87 8.82 -2.10
N SER A 54 8.53 7.73 -2.80
CA SER A 54 7.58 7.73 -3.92
C SER A 54 7.08 6.33 -4.23
N PHE A 55 6.01 6.20 -5.04
CA PHE A 55 5.56 4.90 -5.55
C PHE A 55 6.57 4.15 -6.45
N LYS A 56 7.66 4.80 -6.85
CA LYS A 56 8.76 4.20 -7.63
C LYS A 56 9.97 3.84 -6.77
N ASP A 57 9.86 3.98 -5.46
CA ASP A 57 10.96 3.71 -4.54
C ASP A 57 11.32 2.20 -4.58
N PRO A 58 12.60 1.84 -4.80
CA PRO A 58 13.02 0.45 -4.85
C PRO A 58 12.77 -0.29 -3.54
N SER A 59 12.69 0.42 -2.40
CA SER A 59 12.36 -0.19 -1.11
C SER A 59 10.96 -0.84 -1.09
N ILE A 60 10.02 -0.40 -1.94
CA ILE A 60 8.70 -1.01 -2.08
C ILE A 60 8.80 -2.47 -2.55
N SER A 61 9.83 -2.79 -3.36
CA SER A 61 10.03 -4.15 -3.87
C SER A 61 10.29 -5.19 -2.78
N THR A 62 10.76 -4.76 -1.60
CA THR A 62 10.95 -5.63 -0.43
C THR A 62 9.63 -6.10 0.18
N GLY A 63 8.53 -5.38 -0.08
CA GLY A 63 7.22 -5.65 0.51
C GLY A 63 7.09 -5.26 1.99
N VAL A 64 8.18 -4.94 2.68
CA VAL A 64 8.21 -4.61 4.11
C VAL A 64 7.37 -3.39 4.42
N PHE A 65 7.50 -2.30 3.65
CA PHE A 65 6.70 -1.10 3.83
C PHE A 65 5.19 -1.37 3.69
N LEU A 66 4.79 -2.24 2.75
CA LEU A 66 3.38 -2.57 2.53
C LEU A 66 2.81 -3.40 3.68
N LEU A 67 3.61 -4.32 4.22
CA LEU A 67 3.26 -5.12 5.40
C LEU A 67 3.15 -4.25 6.64
N ASP A 68 4.08 -3.30 6.83
CA ASP A 68 4.04 -2.34 7.93
C ASP A 68 2.84 -1.39 7.83
N LEU A 69 2.48 -0.96 6.62
CA LEU A 69 1.28 -0.17 6.37
C LEU A 69 0.01 -0.97 6.70
N LEU A 70 -0.07 -2.23 6.26
CA LEU A 70 -1.19 -3.11 6.61
C LEU A 70 -1.25 -3.35 8.11
N ALA A 71 -0.11 -3.53 8.78
CA ALA A 71 -0.06 -3.69 10.24
C ALA A 71 -0.58 -2.45 10.94
N SER A 72 -0.22 -1.27 10.46
CA SER A 72 -0.70 0.00 11.02
C SER A 72 -2.22 0.15 10.95
N VAL A 73 -2.88 -0.53 10.00
CA VAL A 73 -4.34 -0.51 9.85
C VAL A 73 -5.00 -1.69 10.59
N GLU A 74 -4.47 -2.90 10.45
CA GLU A 74 -5.05 -4.13 10.98
C GLU A 74 -3.98 -5.15 11.39
N GLU A 75 -3.37 -4.95 12.57
CA GLU A 75 -2.35 -5.86 13.12
C GLU A 75 -2.83 -7.31 13.30
N ARG A 76 -4.15 -7.53 13.48
CA ARG A 76 -4.72 -8.87 13.72
C ARG A 76 -4.71 -9.76 12.49
N ALA A 77 -4.68 -9.18 11.29
CA ALA A 77 -4.65 -9.93 10.04
C ALA A 77 -3.23 -10.37 9.65
N LEU A 78 -2.21 -9.91 10.39
CA LEU A 78 -0.81 -10.17 10.10
C LEU A 78 -0.19 -11.16 11.08
N ASN A 79 0.54 -12.12 10.51
CA ASN A 79 1.40 -13.03 11.22
C ASN A 79 2.85 -12.57 10.98
N PRO A 80 3.52 -12.00 12.01
CA PRO A 80 4.88 -11.51 11.88
C PRO A 80 5.90 -12.60 11.55
N ASP A 81 5.59 -13.87 11.83
CA ASP A 81 6.46 -15.01 11.50
C ASP A 81 6.58 -15.26 9.98
N LEU A 82 5.64 -14.72 9.18
CA LEU A 82 5.64 -14.83 7.73
C LEU A 82 6.29 -13.62 7.04
N ILE A 83 6.69 -12.60 7.81
CA ILE A 83 7.31 -11.39 7.29
C ILE A 83 8.81 -11.61 7.16
N THR A 84 9.31 -11.53 5.93
CA THR A 84 10.75 -11.69 5.63
C THR A 84 11.40 -10.33 5.35
N PRO A 85 12.73 -10.20 5.49
CA PRO A 85 13.43 -8.93 5.23
C PRO A 85 13.45 -8.53 3.74
N GLY A 86 13.05 -9.41 2.81
CA GLY A 86 12.96 -9.09 1.39
C GLY A 86 14.33 -8.89 0.72
N ALA A 87 15.36 -9.57 1.22
CA ALA A 87 16.73 -9.49 0.73
C ALA A 87 16.92 -10.33 -0.55
N THR A 88 16.25 -11.47 -0.66
CA THR A 88 16.24 -12.30 -1.87
C THR A 88 14.97 -12.11 -2.70
N ASP A 89 15.01 -12.49 -3.97
CA ASP A 89 13.83 -12.35 -4.83
C ASP A 89 12.69 -13.30 -4.42
N GLU A 90 13.02 -14.46 -3.84
CA GLU A 90 12.02 -15.38 -3.25
C GLU A 90 11.32 -14.75 -2.04
N GLU A 91 12.07 -14.07 -1.17
CA GLU A 91 11.52 -13.36 -0.01
C GLU A 91 10.60 -12.21 -0.44
N LYS A 92 11.00 -11.44 -1.46
CA LYS A 92 10.15 -10.39 -2.04
C LYS A 92 8.86 -10.96 -2.60
N GLU A 93 8.93 -12.08 -3.31
CA GLU A 93 7.75 -12.74 -3.88
C GLU A 93 6.81 -13.26 -2.78
N LEU A 94 7.35 -13.86 -1.72
CA LEU A 94 6.59 -14.31 -0.55
C LEU A 94 5.89 -13.14 0.15
N ASN A 95 6.62 -12.06 0.43
CA ASN A 95 6.05 -10.85 1.02
C ASN A 95 4.95 -10.27 0.11
N ALA A 96 5.15 -10.20 -1.20
CA ALA A 96 4.15 -9.69 -2.14
C ALA A 96 2.87 -10.55 -2.16
N LYS A 97 3.01 -11.88 -2.20
CA LYS A 97 1.85 -12.81 -2.10
C LYS A 97 1.11 -12.65 -0.79
N TYR A 98 1.85 -12.42 0.30
CA TYR A 98 1.27 -12.26 1.61
C TYR A 98 0.49 -10.95 1.73
N VAL A 99 1.08 -9.82 1.29
CA VAL A 99 0.40 -8.52 1.17
C VAL A 99 -0.91 -8.66 0.37
N LEU A 100 -0.86 -9.31 -0.79
CA LEU A 100 -2.05 -9.52 -1.63
C LEU A 100 -3.13 -10.37 -0.94
N SER A 101 -2.73 -11.30 -0.09
CA SER A 101 -3.65 -12.18 0.63
C SER A 101 -4.34 -11.46 1.80
N VAL A 102 -3.62 -10.56 2.47
CA VAL A 102 -4.12 -9.78 3.62
C VAL A 102 -4.91 -8.55 3.17
N ALA A 103 -4.54 -7.91 2.06
CA ALA A 103 -5.20 -6.71 1.55
C ALA A 103 -6.55 -6.98 0.85
N ARG A 104 -6.99 -8.25 0.75
CA ARG A 104 -8.16 -8.67 -0.03
C ARG A 104 -9.49 -8.40 0.66
#